data_AF-A0AAF1A023-F1
#
_entry.id   AF-A0AAF1A023-F1
#
_cell.length_a   1.000
_cell.length_b   1.000
_cell.length_c   1.000
_cell.angle_alpha   90.00
_cell.angle_beta   90.00
_cell.angle_gamma   90.00
#
_symmetry.space_group_name_H-M   'P 1'
#
loop_
_entity.id
_entity.type
_entity.pdbx_description
1 polymer ?
#
loop_
_entity_poly.entity_id
_entity_poly.type
_entity_poly.pdbx_seq_one_letter_code
_entity_poly.pdbx_strand_id
1 'polypeptide(L)'
;MSTVQATAADIAGQIGMMWEVLKAPLLVPLLKSAVYICIAMELMLFVERLYMGIVIVLVKIFMKKPDKRYKWIPMADDDLEIGSADFPKVLVQIPMFNEKEVYKISIGAACNLSWPSDRLVIQVLDDSTDPIVKDMVETECLRWESKGLNITYQIRETRGGYKAGALKEGLKHNYVKDCEYVVIFDADFRPEPDFLRRSIPFLIHNPEIALVQGRWRFVNSNECLLTRMQEMSLDYHFTVEQEVGSATHAFFGFNGTGGIWRIAAIEEAGGWKDRTTVEDMDLAVRASLKGWKFVYLGDLQVKSELPSTFKAFRFQQHRWSCGPANLFRKMVMEIVRNKRVNFWKKFYVIYSFFFVRKIIAHMVTFFFFCVVLPLTLLVPEVEVPIWAAIYIPCIITTLNSVGTPRSIHLLFYWILFENVMAYHRTKATFIGLLEAKRANEWVVTEKLGDALKNKDKSKPVKKARGPLFGDRLLPQELGFAAFLFFCGLYDVLYGKRQYFVYVFLQVITFTIAGFGYIGTIVPS
;
A
#
# COMPACT_ATOMS: atom_id res chain seq x y z
N MET A 1 11.78 -35.75 -48.31
CA MET A 1 11.51 -35.87 -46.86
C MET A 1 12.79 -36.09 -46.05
N SER A 2 13.79 -36.81 -46.56
CA SER A 2 15.07 -37.10 -45.87
C SER A 2 16.00 -35.89 -45.69
N THR A 3 16.06 -34.96 -46.64
CA THR A 3 16.99 -33.81 -46.61
C THR A 3 16.60 -32.73 -45.60
N VAL A 4 15.31 -32.56 -45.33
CA VAL A 4 14.78 -31.59 -44.33
C VAL A 4 14.98 -32.11 -42.90
N GLN A 5 14.87 -33.42 -42.69
CA GLN A 5 15.16 -34.05 -41.39
C GLN A 5 16.66 -34.00 -41.06
N ALA A 6 17.54 -34.16 -42.06
CA ALA A 6 18.99 -34.05 -41.88
C ALA A 6 19.43 -32.62 -41.53
N THR A 7 18.87 -31.60 -42.21
CA THR A 7 19.17 -30.19 -41.89
C THR A 7 18.60 -29.77 -40.53
N ALA A 8 17.42 -30.24 -40.14
CA ALA A 8 16.88 -29.98 -38.81
C ALA A 8 17.71 -30.62 -37.69
N ALA A 9 18.25 -31.83 -37.91
CA ALA A 9 19.12 -32.51 -36.96
C ALA A 9 20.49 -31.82 -36.83
N ASP A 10 21.04 -31.31 -37.94
CA ASP A 10 22.32 -30.59 -37.96
C ASP A 10 22.22 -29.21 -37.28
N ILE A 11 21.11 -28.48 -37.52
CA ILE A 11 20.79 -27.24 -36.79
C ILE A 11 20.61 -27.51 -35.30
N ALA A 12 19.91 -28.59 -34.92
CA ALA A 12 19.75 -28.97 -33.51
C ALA A 12 21.09 -29.34 -32.84
N GLY A 13 21.99 -30.01 -33.57
CA GLY A 13 23.34 -30.31 -33.10
C GLY A 13 24.20 -29.06 -32.92
N GLN A 14 24.16 -28.12 -33.87
CA GLN A 14 24.86 -26.83 -33.75
C GLN A 14 24.33 -25.97 -32.60
N ILE A 15 23.01 -25.94 -32.39
CA ILE A 15 22.38 -25.28 -31.23
C ILE A 15 22.81 -25.94 -29.92
N GLY A 16 22.88 -27.28 -29.88
CA GLY A 16 23.36 -28.03 -28.70
C GLY A 16 24.82 -27.74 -28.36
N MET A 17 25.70 -27.65 -29.36
CA MET A 17 27.10 -27.26 -29.14
C MET A 17 27.24 -25.79 -28.72
N MET A 18 26.52 -24.86 -29.36
CA MET A 18 26.48 -23.46 -28.93
C MET A 18 25.94 -23.32 -27.50
N TRP A 19 24.95 -24.13 -27.12
CA TRP A 19 24.42 -24.19 -25.78
C TRP A 19 25.51 -24.60 -24.78
N GLU A 20 26.24 -25.69 -25.02
CA GLU A 20 27.33 -26.12 -24.12
C GLU A 20 28.49 -25.10 -24.05
N VAL A 21 28.83 -24.45 -25.17
CA VAL A 21 29.88 -23.42 -25.24
C VAL A 21 29.48 -22.12 -24.51
N LEU A 22 28.20 -21.72 -24.53
CA LEU A 22 27.71 -20.54 -23.82
C LEU A 22 27.34 -20.83 -22.36
N LYS A 23 26.89 -22.04 -22.06
CA LYS A 23 26.34 -22.43 -20.74
C LYS A 23 27.40 -22.41 -19.65
N ALA A 24 28.50 -23.12 -19.85
CA ALA A 24 29.52 -23.30 -18.83
C ALA A 24 30.29 -22.01 -18.45
N PRO A 25 30.77 -21.16 -19.39
CA PRO A 25 31.56 -19.98 -19.05
C PRO A 25 30.72 -18.73 -18.73
N LEU A 26 29.47 -18.64 -19.20
CA LEU A 26 28.66 -17.41 -19.06
C LEU A 26 27.40 -17.61 -18.23
N LEU A 27 26.53 -18.55 -18.60
CA LEU A 27 25.22 -18.72 -17.94
C LEU A 27 25.36 -19.22 -16.50
N VAL A 28 26.24 -20.20 -16.26
CA VAL A 28 26.44 -20.77 -14.92
C VAL A 28 26.97 -19.71 -13.93
N PRO A 29 28.05 -18.95 -14.22
CA PRO A 29 28.51 -17.89 -13.30
C PRO A 29 27.50 -16.76 -13.09
N LEU A 30 26.78 -16.36 -14.14
CA LEU A 30 25.75 -15.31 -14.06
C LEU A 30 24.59 -15.75 -13.17
N LEU A 31 24.09 -16.97 -13.38
CA LEU A 31 23.00 -17.52 -12.57
C LEU A 31 23.43 -17.78 -11.12
N LYS A 32 24.66 -18.26 -10.87
CA LYS A 32 25.23 -18.35 -9.52
C LYS A 32 25.27 -16.98 -8.83
N SER A 33 25.72 -15.96 -9.54
CA SER A 33 25.74 -14.59 -9.02
C SER A 33 24.33 -14.09 -8.71
N ALA A 34 23.35 -14.35 -9.59
CA ALA A 34 21.95 -14.00 -9.37
C ALA A 34 21.36 -14.71 -8.14
N VAL A 35 21.70 -15.99 -7.92
CA VAL A 35 21.33 -16.74 -6.70
C VAL A 35 21.91 -16.07 -5.46
N TYR A 36 23.21 -15.76 -5.43
CA TYR A 36 23.82 -15.09 -4.28
C TYR A 36 23.22 -13.72 -3.98
N ILE A 37 22.92 -12.93 -5.02
CA ILE A 37 22.25 -11.64 -4.87
C ILE A 37 20.83 -11.83 -4.29
N CYS A 38 20.06 -12.79 -4.79
CA CYS A 38 18.73 -13.09 -4.26
C CYS A 38 18.78 -13.55 -2.80
N ILE A 39 19.71 -14.44 -2.46
CA ILE A 39 19.91 -14.90 -1.07
C ILE A 39 20.29 -13.73 -0.16
N ALA A 40 21.19 -12.83 -0.57
CA ALA A 40 21.56 -11.67 0.22
C ALA A 40 20.35 -10.74 0.46
N MET A 41 19.57 -10.45 -0.59
CA MET A 41 18.34 -9.68 -0.49
C MET A 41 17.30 -10.35 0.43
N GLU A 42 17.18 -11.67 0.35
CA GLU A 42 16.26 -12.44 1.18
C GLU A 42 16.69 -12.42 2.64
N LEU A 43 17.98 -12.58 2.92
CA LEU A 43 18.53 -12.47 4.28
C LEU A 43 18.31 -11.07 4.86
N MET A 44 18.46 -10.01 4.06
CA MET A 44 18.14 -8.65 4.50
C MET A 44 16.67 -8.52 4.90
N LEU A 45 15.76 -9.07 4.09
CA LEU A 45 14.34 -9.08 4.39
C LEU A 45 14.04 -9.93 5.64
N PHE A 46 14.65 -11.10 5.76
CA PHE A 46 14.51 -11.99 6.90
C PHE A 46 14.91 -11.32 8.21
N VAL A 47 16.10 -10.70 8.25
CA VAL A 47 16.61 -9.98 9.42
C VAL A 47 15.67 -8.85 9.82
N GLU A 48 15.16 -8.09 8.84
CA GLU A 48 14.20 -7.01 9.09
C GLU A 48 12.88 -7.55 9.68
N ARG A 49 12.34 -8.65 9.14
CA ARG A 49 11.09 -9.28 9.64
C ARG A 49 11.28 -9.87 11.03
N LEU A 50 12.42 -10.52 11.29
CA LEU A 50 12.78 -11.05 12.60
C LEU A 50 12.93 -9.92 13.62
N TYR A 51 13.65 -8.85 13.27
CA TYR A 51 13.77 -7.66 14.11
C TYR A 51 12.39 -7.09 14.47
N MET A 52 11.53 -6.86 13.48
CA MET A 52 10.17 -6.34 13.74
C MET A 52 9.33 -7.30 14.59
N GLY A 53 9.44 -8.61 14.35
CA GLY A 53 8.77 -9.65 15.14
C GLY A 53 9.22 -9.68 16.60
N ILE A 54 10.52 -9.57 16.87
CA ILE A 54 11.05 -9.50 18.23
C ILE A 54 10.60 -8.20 18.89
N VAL A 55 10.76 -7.06 18.21
CA VAL A 55 10.41 -5.76 18.78
C VAL A 55 8.93 -5.67 19.09
N ILE A 56 8.04 -6.13 18.22
CA ILE A 56 6.60 -6.06 18.52
C ILE A 56 6.23 -6.91 19.74
N VAL A 57 6.84 -8.09 19.90
CA VAL A 57 6.66 -8.92 21.10
C VAL A 57 7.16 -8.18 22.35
N LEU A 58 8.34 -7.58 22.30
CA LEU A 58 8.87 -6.77 23.41
C LEU A 58 8.00 -5.55 23.70
N VAL A 59 7.47 -4.88 22.68
CA VAL A 59 6.54 -3.76 22.83
C VAL A 59 5.28 -4.23 23.54
N LYS A 60 4.68 -5.36 23.13
CA LYS A 60 3.45 -5.87 23.76
C LYS A 60 3.67 -6.37 25.20
N ILE A 61 4.84 -6.92 25.53
CA ILE A 61 5.16 -7.41 26.88
C ILE A 61 5.59 -6.28 27.82
N PHE A 62 6.53 -5.45 27.39
CA PHE A 62 7.24 -4.51 28.27
C PHE A 62 6.84 -3.05 28.06
N MET A 63 6.45 -2.66 26.84
CA MET A 63 6.10 -1.26 26.60
C MET A 63 4.66 -1.00 27.01
N LYS A 64 4.49 0.08 27.78
CA LYS A 64 3.15 0.55 28.13
C LYS A 64 2.41 0.97 26.86
N LYS A 65 1.08 0.86 26.88
CA LYS A 65 0.21 1.38 25.84
C LYS A 65 0.51 2.87 25.55
N PRO A 66 0.23 3.39 24.33
CA PRO A 66 0.58 4.76 23.95
C PRO A 66 0.14 5.84 24.95
N ASP A 67 -1.07 5.73 25.50
CA ASP A 67 -1.66 6.58 26.55
C ASP A 67 -0.85 6.64 27.85
N LYS A 68 -0.02 5.64 28.12
CA LYS A 68 0.89 5.60 29.27
C LYS A 68 2.32 6.00 28.92
N ARG A 69 2.68 6.06 27.64
CA ARG A 69 4.00 6.49 27.15
C ARG A 69 4.04 7.99 26.86
N TYR A 70 2.93 8.53 26.39
CA TYR A 70 2.73 9.94 26.12
C TYR A 70 1.72 10.50 27.11
N LYS A 71 1.76 11.82 27.32
CA LYS A 71 0.74 12.47 28.13
C LYS A 71 -0.58 12.39 27.37
N TRP A 72 -1.56 11.71 27.95
CA TRP A 72 -2.91 11.60 27.42
C TRP A 72 -3.87 11.87 28.56
N ILE A 73 -4.62 12.97 28.46
CA ILE A 73 -5.64 13.36 29.42
C ILE A 73 -6.92 13.54 28.61
N PRO A 74 -8.02 12.84 28.94
CA PRO A 74 -9.29 13.05 28.28
C PRO A 74 -9.68 14.52 28.30
N MET A 75 -10.24 15.01 27.20
CA MET A 75 -10.91 16.31 27.20
C MET A 75 -12.12 16.23 28.15
N ALA A 76 -12.40 17.28 28.91
CA ALA A 76 -13.55 17.31 29.82
C ALA A 76 -14.86 17.00 29.08
N ASP A 77 -15.73 16.23 29.72
CA ASP A 77 -17.05 15.85 29.20
C ASP A 77 -18.13 16.89 29.49
N ASP A 78 -17.76 18.06 30.02
CA ASP A 78 -18.68 19.16 30.25
C ASP A 78 -19.36 19.50 28.91
N ASP A 79 -20.69 19.69 28.97
CA ASP A 79 -21.59 19.88 27.82
C ASP A 79 -20.87 20.53 26.64
N LEU A 80 -20.97 19.93 25.44
CA LEU A 80 -20.40 20.47 24.19
C LEU A 80 -20.76 21.96 23.96
N GLU A 81 -21.77 22.47 24.68
CA GLU A 81 -22.26 23.85 24.66
C GLU A 81 -21.63 24.79 25.71
N ILE A 82 -20.99 24.29 26.78
CA ILE A 82 -20.64 25.10 27.98
C ILE A 82 -19.11 25.36 28.11
N GLY A 83 -18.25 24.66 27.36
CA GLY A 83 -16.78 24.77 27.50
C GLY A 83 -15.94 24.63 26.23
N SER A 84 -16.38 25.15 25.08
CA SER A 84 -15.66 24.97 23.80
C SER A 84 -14.27 25.63 23.72
N ALA A 85 -13.93 26.53 24.65
CA ALA A 85 -12.66 27.27 24.67
C ALA A 85 -11.43 26.36 24.84
N ASP A 86 -11.58 25.24 25.55
CA ASP A 86 -10.49 24.30 25.82
C ASP A 86 -10.25 23.35 24.65
N PHE A 87 -11.18 23.27 23.69
CA PHE A 87 -11.06 22.43 22.51
C PHE A 87 -10.31 23.17 21.39
N PRO A 88 -9.22 22.59 20.85
CA PRO A 88 -8.54 23.16 19.69
C PRO A 88 -9.45 23.12 18.47
N LYS A 89 -9.31 24.10 17.57
CA LYS A 89 -10.00 24.08 16.28
C LYS A 89 -9.36 23.02 15.37
N VAL A 90 -10.20 22.18 14.76
CA VAL A 90 -9.79 21.03 13.94
C VAL A 90 -10.39 21.15 12.55
N LEU A 91 -9.54 21.07 11.54
CA LEU A 91 -9.94 20.94 10.15
C LEU A 91 -10.08 19.45 9.77
N VAL A 92 -11.18 19.09 9.13
CA VAL A 92 -11.40 17.78 8.49
C VAL A 92 -11.34 17.98 6.98
N GLN A 93 -10.34 17.43 6.30
CA GLN A 93 -10.24 17.46 4.84
C GLN A 93 -10.70 16.14 4.24
N ILE A 94 -11.63 16.22 3.28
CA ILE A 94 -12.16 15.07 2.53
C ILE A 94 -11.91 15.29 1.03
N PRO A 95 -10.77 14.85 0.48
CA PRO A 95 -10.52 14.92 -0.96
C PRO A 95 -11.39 13.91 -1.72
N MET A 96 -12.05 14.37 -2.78
CA MET A 96 -12.95 13.57 -3.61
C MET A 96 -12.60 13.69 -5.10
N PHE A 97 -12.80 12.60 -5.85
CA PHE A 97 -12.69 12.58 -7.30
C PHE A 97 -13.58 11.50 -7.92
N ASN A 98 -14.74 11.90 -8.44
CA ASN A 98 -15.77 11.05 -9.04
C ASN A 98 -16.26 9.93 -8.10
N GLU A 99 -16.37 10.21 -6.79
CA GLU A 99 -16.65 9.23 -5.73
C GLU A 99 -18.16 9.03 -5.46
N LYS A 100 -18.90 8.68 -6.52
CA LYS A 100 -20.36 8.59 -6.51
C LYS A 100 -20.93 7.64 -5.44
N GLU A 101 -20.28 6.52 -5.19
CA GLU A 101 -20.83 5.45 -4.35
C GLU A 101 -20.59 5.67 -2.85
N VAL A 102 -19.63 6.54 -2.49
CA VAL A 102 -19.13 6.66 -1.11
C VAL A 102 -19.24 8.06 -0.52
N TYR A 103 -19.43 9.11 -1.34
CA TYR A 103 -19.43 10.52 -0.89
C TYR A 103 -20.36 10.77 0.32
N LYS A 104 -21.61 10.29 0.25
CA LYS A 104 -22.63 10.53 1.27
C LYS A 104 -22.26 9.92 2.62
N ILE A 105 -21.73 8.71 2.60
CA ILE A 105 -21.36 7.99 3.82
C ILE A 105 -20.11 8.62 4.44
N SER A 106 -19.13 9.02 3.61
CA SER A 106 -17.90 9.67 4.09
C SER A 106 -18.17 11.06 4.68
N ILE A 107 -18.91 11.92 3.97
CA ILE A 107 -19.30 13.25 4.49
C ILE A 107 -20.11 13.09 5.77
N GLY A 108 -21.08 12.17 5.78
CA GLY A 108 -21.88 11.90 6.97
C GLY A 108 -21.04 11.41 8.16
N ALA A 109 -20.04 10.54 7.94
CA ALA A 109 -19.16 10.07 9.01
C ALA A 109 -18.29 11.19 9.59
N ALA A 110 -17.77 12.07 8.74
CA ALA A 110 -17.03 13.26 9.17
C ALA A 110 -17.91 14.25 9.96
N CYS A 111 -19.15 14.48 9.51
CA CYS A 111 -20.10 15.37 10.19
C CYS A 111 -20.59 14.83 11.54
N ASN A 112 -20.46 13.52 11.78
CA ASN A 112 -20.86 12.87 13.03
C ASN A 112 -19.71 12.72 14.04
N LEU A 113 -18.54 13.32 13.78
CA LEU A 113 -17.45 13.35 14.76
C LEU A 113 -17.89 14.10 16.02
N SER A 114 -17.66 13.50 17.18
CA SER A 114 -17.97 14.10 18.49
C SER A 114 -16.93 15.16 18.83
N TRP A 115 -17.18 16.38 18.39
CA TRP A 115 -16.37 17.57 18.63
C TRP A 115 -17.28 18.81 18.67
N PRO A 116 -16.96 19.86 19.46
CA PRO A 116 -17.75 21.08 19.45
C PRO A 116 -17.87 21.66 18.04
N SER A 117 -19.09 22.01 17.62
CA SER A 117 -19.39 22.44 16.24
C SER A 117 -18.70 23.76 15.86
N ASP A 118 -18.47 24.65 16.82
CA ASP A 118 -17.70 25.89 16.66
C ASP A 118 -16.18 25.63 16.56
N ARG A 119 -15.72 24.42 16.92
CA ARG A 119 -14.32 23.98 16.88
C ARG A 119 -14.04 22.96 15.78
N LEU A 120 -15.03 22.54 15.01
CA LEU A 120 -14.90 21.60 13.91
C LEU A 120 -15.15 22.30 12.58
N VAL A 121 -14.20 22.22 11.65
CA VAL A 121 -14.34 22.74 10.29
C VAL A 121 -14.25 21.57 9.32
N ILE A 122 -15.27 21.33 8.51
CA ILE A 122 -15.27 20.27 7.49
C ILE A 122 -15.05 20.90 6.12
N GLN A 123 -14.09 20.39 5.38
CA GLN A 123 -13.71 20.88 4.07
C GLN A 123 -13.72 19.72 3.07
N VAL A 124 -14.73 19.70 2.21
CA VAL A 124 -14.85 18.75 1.10
C VAL A 124 -14.14 19.35 -0.11
N LEU A 125 -13.07 18.70 -0.57
CA LEU A 125 -12.22 19.16 -1.67
C LEU A 125 -12.53 18.32 -2.91
N ASP A 126 -13.38 18.83 -3.80
CA ASP A 126 -13.89 18.05 -4.92
C ASP A 126 -13.22 18.40 -6.26
N ASP A 127 -12.39 17.47 -6.74
CA ASP A 127 -11.73 17.52 -8.04
C ASP A 127 -12.53 16.83 -9.16
N SER A 128 -13.78 16.40 -8.88
CA SER A 128 -14.61 15.65 -9.82
C SER A 128 -14.79 16.36 -11.16
N THR A 129 -14.77 15.56 -12.22
CA THR A 129 -15.02 16.03 -13.60
C THR A 129 -16.44 15.73 -14.05
N ASP A 130 -17.13 14.78 -13.40
CA ASP A 130 -18.52 14.47 -13.67
C ASP A 130 -19.44 15.52 -13.01
N PRO A 131 -20.21 16.30 -13.79
CA PRO A 131 -21.11 17.31 -13.24
C PRO A 131 -22.18 16.74 -12.31
N ILE A 132 -22.64 15.51 -12.57
CA ILE A 132 -23.66 14.85 -11.74
C ILE A 132 -23.08 14.53 -10.37
N VAL A 133 -21.84 14.05 -10.31
CA VAL A 133 -21.19 13.75 -9.03
C VAL A 133 -20.93 15.04 -8.25
N LYS A 134 -20.52 16.12 -8.92
CA LYS A 134 -20.33 17.43 -8.27
C LYS A 134 -21.61 17.95 -7.61
N ASP A 135 -22.73 17.93 -8.35
CA ASP A 135 -24.04 18.33 -7.84
C ASP A 135 -24.48 17.48 -6.63
N MET A 136 -24.23 16.17 -6.68
CA MET A 136 -24.52 15.25 -5.58
C MET A 136 -23.71 15.57 -4.32
N VAL A 137 -22.41 15.85 -4.46
CA VAL A 137 -21.50 16.19 -3.35
C VAL A 137 -21.86 17.55 -2.75
N GLU A 138 -22.08 18.56 -3.60
CA GLU A 138 -22.47 19.91 -3.19
C GLU A 138 -23.80 19.89 -2.42
N THR A 139 -24.81 19.19 -2.94
CA THR A 139 -26.12 19.04 -2.30
C THR A 139 -26.02 18.39 -0.92
N GLU A 140 -25.17 17.36 -0.75
CA GLU A 140 -24.98 16.75 0.57
C GLU A 140 -24.24 17.71 1.52
N CYS A 141 -23.27 18.51 1.04
CA CYS A 141 -22.63 19.54 1.85
C CYS A 141 -23.65 20.58 2.35
N LEU A 142 -24.48 21.13 1.46
CA LEU A 142 -25.55 22.08 1.79
C LEU A 142 -26.54 21.51 2.80
N ARG A 143 -26.85 20.21 2.68
CA ARG A 143 -27.71 19.50 3.63
C ARG A 143 -27.10 19.45 5.04
N TRP A 144 -25.79 19.28 5.17
CA TRP A 144 -25.14 19.32 6.50
C TRP A 144 -24.98 20.74 7.01
N GLU A 145 -24.70 21.70 6.12
CA GLU A 145 -24.64 23.13 6.47
C GLU A 145 -25.98 23.62 7.03
N SER A 146 -27.10 23.26 6.41
CA SER A 146 -28.45 23.59 6.91
C SER A 146 -28.79 23.02 8.29
N LYS A 147 -28.00 22.04 8.80
CA LYS A 147 -28.12 21.51 10.17
C LYS A 147 -27.22 22.26 11.17
N GLY A 148 -26.56 23.34 10.76
CA GLY A 148 -25.69 24.15 11.60
C GLY A 148 -24.24 23.64 11.71
N LEU A 149 -23.83 22.72 10.82
CA LEU A 149 -22.44 22.24 10.79
C LEU A 149 -21.59 23.18 9.93
N ASN A 150 -20.37 23.48 10.39
CA ASN A 150 -19.40 24.24 9.64
C ASN A 150 -18.74 23.35 8.58
N ILE A 151 -19.42 23.18 7.45
CA ILE A 151 -18.96 22.41 6.30
C ILE A 151 -18.84 23.31 5.08
N THR A 152 -17.76 23.15 4.32
CA THR A 152 -17.48 23.91 3.11
C THR A 152 -17.21 22.97 1.95
N TYR A 153 -17.88 23.22 0.83
CA TYR A 153 -17.60 22.58 -0.44
C TYR A 153 -16.64 23.45 -1.24
N GLN A 154 -15.52 22.88 -1.67
CA GLN A 154 -14.48 23.59 -2.40
C GLN A 154 -14.15 22.85 -3.69
N ILE A 155 -14.13 23.60 -4.79
CA ILE A 155 -13.68 23.15 -6.10
C ILE A 155 -12.49 24.02 -6.53
N ARG A 156 -11.67 23.49 -7.43
CA ARG A 156 -10.57 24.24 -8.04
C ARG A 156 -10.61 24.12 -9.56
N GLU A 157 -10.03 25.11 -10.22
CA GLU A 157 -10.04 25.20 -11.69
C GLU A 157 -9.18 24.13 -12.35
N THR A 158 -8.04 23.78 -11.72
CA THR A 158 -7.09 22.82 -12.28
C THR A 158 -6.78 21.71 -11.31
N ARG A 159 -6.67 20.48 -11.82
CA ARG A 159 -6.30 19.29 -11.04
C ARG A 159 -4.78 19.14 -10.85
N GLY A 160 -4.05 20.26 -10.81
CA GLY A 160 -2.60 20.26 -10.66
C GLY A 160 -2.18 19.56 -9.37
N GLY A 161 -1.28 18.59 -9.45
CA GLY A 161 -0.80 17.86 -8.28
C GLY A 161 -1.82 16.93 -7.60
N TYR A 162 -2.97 16.65 -8.23
CA TYR A 162 -3.99 15.71 -7.74
C TYR A 162 -4.36 15.96 -6.26
N LYS A 163 -4.48 14.92 -5.43
CA LYS A 163 -4.79 14.99 -4.00
C LYS A 163 -3.87 15.96 -3.24
N ALA A 164 -2.56 15.93 -3.51
CA ALA A 164 -1.60 16.82 -2.87
C ALA A 164 -1.90 18.30 -3.14
N GLY A 165 -2.26 18.62 -4.38
CA GLY A 165 -2.66 19.97 -4.77
C GLY A 165 -3.96 20.42 -4.10
N ALA A 166 -4.96 19.54 -4.06
CA ALA A 166 -6.24 19.82 -3.39
C ALA A 166 -6.05 20.09 -1.89
N LEU A 167 -5.30 19.23 -1.18
CA LEU A 167 -4.99 19.43 0.25
C LEU A 167 -4.19 20.72 0.49
N LYS A 168 -3.25 21.05 -0.40
CA LYS A 168 -2.43 22.27 -0.34
C LYS A 168 -3.27 23.53 -0.51
N GLU A 169 -4.18 23.56 -1.47
CA GLU A 169 -5.08 24.70 -1.68
C GLU A 169 -6.08 24.82 -0.54
N GLY A 170 -6.62 23.69 -0.07
CA GLY A 170 -7.50 23.61 1.09
C GLY A 170 -6.93 24.28 2.34
N LEU A 171 -5.63 24.11 2.61
CA LEU A 171 -4.96 24.74 3.76
C LEU A 171 -4.77 26.26 3.65
N LYS A 172 -4.97 26.88 2.48
CA LYS A 172 -4.78 28.33 2.28
C LYS A 172 -6.01 29.17 2.61
N HIS A 173 -7.18 28.55 2.77
CA HIS A 173 -8.41 29.29 3.01
C HIS A 173 -8.36 30.02 4.35
N ASN A 174 -8.96 31.22 4.41
CA ASN A 174 -8.89 32.07 5.60
C ASN A 174 -9.49 31.41 6.86
N TYR A 175 -10.55 30.62 6.72
CA TYR A 175 -11.19 29.90 7.83
C TYR A 175 -10.32 28.78 8.42
N VAL A 176 -9.24 28.38 7.73
CA VAL A 176 -8.29 27.36 8.21
C VAL A 176 -7.21 27.95 9.13
N LYS A 177 -6.96 29.26 9.07
CA LYS A 177 -5.85 29.91 9.78
C LYS A 177 -5.89 29.72 11.29
N ASP A 178 -7.08 29.58 11.86
CA ASP A 178 -7.27 29.35 13.30
C ASP A 178 -7.26 27.86 13.68
N CYS A 179 -7.18 26.94 12.71
CA CYS A 179 -7.12 25.51 12.98
C CYS A 179 -5.70 25.12 13.43
N GLU A 180 -5.61 24.36 14.52
CA GLU A 180 -4.33 23.86 15.02
C GLU A 180 -3.97 22.50 14.40
N TYR A 181 -5.00 21.71 14.11
CA TYR A 181 -4.90 20.34 13.64
C TYR A 181 -5.71 20.14 12.36
N VAL A 182 -5.22 19.26 11.49
CA VAL A 182 -5.93 18.81 10.30
C VAL A 182 -5.97 17.29 10.26
N VAL A 183 -7.16 16.72 10.08
CA VAL A 183 -7.37 15.29 9.82
C VAL A 183 -7.75 15.09 8.36
N ILE A 184 -7.22 14.02 7.76
CA ILE A 184 -7.48 13.68 6.36
C ILE A 184 -8.26 12.36 6.29
N PHE A 185 -9.44 12.39 5.68
CA PHE A 185 -10.24 11.20 5.38
C PHE A 185 -10.43 11.06 3.88
N ASP A 186 -9.96 9.97 3.28
CA ASP A 186 -10.30 9.66 1.89
C ASP A 186 -11.82 9.38 1.76
N ALA A 187 -12.35 9.51 0.55
CA ALA A 187 -13.79 9.45 0.31
C ALA A 187 -14.46 8.10 0.67
N ASP A 188 -13.71 7.03 0.92
CA ASP A 188 -14.22 5.74 1.40
C ASP A 188 -14.04 5.53 2.91
N PHE A 189 -13.46 6.50 3.63
CA PHE A 189 -13.18 6.39 5.05
C PHE A 189 -14.36 6.81 5.91
N ARG A 190 -14.61 6.02 6.95
CA ARG A 190 -15.73 6.19 7.88
C ARG A 190 -15.18 6.16 9.32
N PRO A 191 -14.74 7.31 9.87
CA PRO A 191 -14.31 7.37 11.27
C PRO A 191 -15.49 7.14 12.22
N GLU A 192 -15.19 6.57 13.38
CA GLU A 192 -16.15 6.51 14.50
C GLU A 192 -16.27 7.90 15.16
N PRO A 193 -17.43 8.22 15.79
CA PRO A 193 -17.65 9.54 16.40
C PRO A 193 -16.58 9.94 17.43
N ASP A 194 -16.01 8.99 18.16
CA ASP A 194 -15.00 9.22 19.19
C ASP A 194 -13.58 9.44 18.66
N PHE A 195 -13.37 9.44 17.33
CA PHE A 195 -12.05 9.45 16.72
C PHE A 195 -11.18 10.62 17.18
N LEU A 196 -11.72 11.85 17.15
CA LEU A 196 -11.00 13.06 17.56
C LEU A 196 -10.71 13.06 19.07
N ARG A 197 -11.71 12.71 19.89
CA ARG A 197 -11.58 12.63 21.36
C ARG A 197 -10.47 11.68 21.80
N ARG A 198 -10.27 10.58 21.08
CA ARG A 198 -9.23 9.58 21.40
C ARG A 198 -7.84 9.94 20.89
N SER A 199 -7.74 10.77 19.86
CA SER A 199 -6.47 11.04 19.16
C SER A 199 -5.88 12.42 19.46
N ILE A 200 -6.69 13.47 19.53
CA ILE A 200 -6.23 14.85 19.75
C ILE A 200 -5.50 15.06 21.08
N PRO A 201 -5.88 14.43 22.22
CA PRO A 201 -5.16 14.65 23.46
C PRO A 201 -3.66 14.30 23.39
N PHE A 202 -3.27 13.35 22.54
CA PHE A 202 -1.86 13.07 22.28
C PHE A 202 -1.14 14.27 21.67
N LEU A 203 -1.79 15.05 20.80
CA LEU A 203 -1.20 16.23 20.19
C LEU A 203 -1.17 17.42 21.16
N ILE A 204 -2.22 17.64 21.95
CA ILE A 204 -2.29 18.77 22.90
C ILE A 204 -1.14 18.69 23.92
N HIS A 205 -0.99 17.55 24.58
CA HIS A 205 -0.07 17.44 25.72
C HIS A 205 1.37 17.06 25.34
N ASN A 206 1.66 16.86 24.06
CA ASN A 206 2.99 16.48 23.57
C ASN A 206 3.35 17.35 22.33
N PRO A 207 3.92 18.54 22.56
CA PRO A 207 4.18 19.52 21.50
C PRO A 207 5.10 19.02 20.37
N GLU A 208 5.90 17.98 20.60
CA GLU A 208 6.80 17.42 19.59
C GLU A 208 6.16 16.38 18.66
N ILE A 209 4.90 16.00 18.93
CA ILE A 209 4.14 15.11 18.06
C ILE A 209 3.55 15.92 16.91
N ALA A 210 3.85 15.49 15.68
CA ALA A 210 3.27 16.06 14.46
C ALA A 210 2.09 15.25 13.95
N LEU A 211 2.11 13.93 14.12
CA LEU A 211 1.14 13.02 13.51
C LEU A 211 0.66 12.00 14.53
N VAL A 212 -0.66 11.84 14.61
CA VAL A 212 -1.33 10.70 15.24
C VAL A 212 -2.08 9.92 14.16
N GLN A 213 -1.78 8.64 13.98
CA GLN A 213 -2.39 7.79 12.96
C GLN A 213 -3.23 6.69 13.60
N GLY A 214 -4.49 6.58 13.17
CA GLY A 214 -5.35 5.42 13.47
C GLY A 214 -5.10 4.26 12.51
N ARG A 215 -5.46 3.06 12.94
CA ARG A 215 -5.41 1.83 12.14
C ARG A 215 -6.54 1.78 11.12
N TRP A 216 -6.26 1.32 9.91
CA TRP A 216 -7.31 1.04 8.93
C TRP A 216 -7.98 -0.29 9.23
N ARG A 217 -9.30 -0.35 9.03
CA ARG A 217 -10.10 -1.57 9.14
C ARG A 217 -10.99 -1.72 7.93
N PHE A 218 -10.96 -2.89 7.29
CA PHE A 218 -11.63 -3.09 6.02
C PHE A 218 -13.05 -3.63 6.21
N VAL A 219 -14.04 -2.98 5.57
CA VAL A 219 -15.46 -3.39 5.68
C VAL A 219 -15.86 -4.50 4.70
N ASN A 220 -15.03 -4.76 3.70
CA ASN A 220 -15.28 -5.71 2.60
C ASN A 220 -14.21 -6.81 2.49
N SER A 221 -13.42 -7.07 3.53
CA SER A 221 -12.41 -8.14 3.51
C SER A 221 -12.98 -9.56 3.36
N ASN A 222 -14.29 -9.71 3.58
CA ASN A 222 -15.01 -10.98 3.36
C ASN A 222 -15.71 -11.09 2.00
N GLU A 223 -15.57 -10.09 1.13
CA GLU A 223 -16.29 -10.03 -0.16
C GLU A 223 -15.82 -11.08 -1.17
N CYS A 224 -14.51 -11.28 -1.32
CA CYS A 224 -13.95 -12.33 -2.17
C CYS A 224 -12.54 -12.71 -1.71
N LEU A 225 -11.95 -13.74 -2.35
CA LEU A 225 -10.60 -14.21 -2.00
C LEU A 225 -9.54 -13.11 -2.19
N LEU A 226 -9.70 -12.23 -3.20
CA LEU A 226 -8.80 -11.11 -3.43
C LEU A 226 -8.82 -10.11 -2.26
N THR A 227 -10.00 -9.71 -1.77
CA THR A 227 -10.06 -8.77 -0.63
C THR A 227 -9.58 -9.42 0.66
N ARG A 228 -9.73 -10.75 0.80
CA ARG A 228 -9.14 -11.50 1.91
C ARG A 228 -7.61 -11.54 1.87
N MET A 229 -7.02 -11.79 0.70
CA MET A 229 -5.57 -11.77 0.52
C MET A 229 -4.97 -10.37 0.76
N GLN A 230 -5.67 -9.32 0.31
CA GLN A 230 -5.26 -7.94 0.57
C GLN A 230 -5.23 -7.59 2.06
N GLU A 231 -6.25 -8.02 2.81
CA GLU A 231 -6.27 -7.85 4.27
C GLU A 231 -5.05 -8.51 4.90
N MET A 232 -4.72 -9.75 4.52
CA MET A 232 -3.52 -10.45 5.04
C MET A 232 -2.23 -9.65 4.79
N SER A 233 -2.06 -9.09 3.59
CA SER A 233 -0.87 -8.30 3.25
C SER A 233 -0.81 -6.96 4.00
N LEU A 234 -1.96 -6.32 4.25
CA LEU A 234 -2.03 -5.00 4.88
C LEU A 234 -2.04 -5.05 6.41
N ASP A 235 -2.60 -6.09 7.01
CA ASP A 235 -2.66 -6.22 8.47
C ASP A 235 -1.28 -6.32 9.09
N TYR A 236 -0.31 -7.00 8.47
CA TYR A 236 1.06 -6.99 8.96
C TYR A 236 1.63 -5.56 9.01
N HIS A 237 1.40 -4.77 7.95
CA HIS A 237 1.85 -3.39 7.90
C HIS A 237 1.29 -2.56 9.07
N PHE A 238 0.00 -2.69 9.37
CA PHE A 238 -0.64 -1.94 10.44
C PHE A 238 -0.33 -2.46 11.85
N THR A 239 -0.35 -3.77 12.05
CA THR A 239 -0.19 -4.38 13.39
C THR A 239 1.26 -4.47 13.84
N VAL A 240 2.20 -4.56 12.89
CA VAL A 240 3.62 -4.73 13.19
C VAL A 240 4.42 -3.53 12.71
N GLU A 241 4.43 -3.21 11.41
CA GLU A 241 5.37 -2.21 10.87
C GLU A 241 5.13 -0.80 11.45
N GLN A 242 3.87 -0.35 11.53
CA GLN A 242 3.53 0.97 12.08
C GLN A 242 3.71 1.04 13.60
N GLU A 243 3.32 -0.02 14.32
CA GLU A 243 3.52 -0.09 15.77
C GLU A 243 5.01 -0.06 16.13
N VAL A 244 5.83 -0.89 15.49
CA VAL A 244 7.29 -0.92 15.69
C VAL A 244 7.89 0.44 15.32
N GLY A 245 7.56 0.99 14.15
CA GLY A 245 8.07 2.29 13.72
C GLY A 245 7.73 3.42 14.69
N SER A 246 6.51 3.45 15.20
CA SER A 246 6.09 4.42 16.22
C SER A 246 6.83 4.22 17.54
N ALA A 247 6.99 2.97 17.99
CA ALA A 247 7.59 2.66 19.29
C ALA A 247 9.10 2.89 19.35
N THR A 248 9.86 2.52 18.32
CA THR A 248 11.33 2.56 18.34
C THR A 248 11.94 3.76 17.64
N HIS A 249 11.23 4.33 16.65
CA HIS A 249 11.79 5.41 15.82
C HIS A 249 10.95 6.68 15.85
N ALA A 250 9.81 6.67 16.54
CA ALA A 250 8.80 7.74 16.48
C ALA A 250 8.49 8.13 15.02
N PHE A 251 8.47 7.15 14.11
CA PHE A 251 8.22 7.35 12.69
C PHE A 251 7.73 6.11 11.98
N PHE A 252 6.76 6.35 11.11
CA PHE A 252 6.25 5.46 10.09
C PHE A 252 5.80 6.35 8.91
N GLY A 253 5.62 5.77 7.73
CA GLY A 253 5.02 6.52 6.62
C GLY A 253 3.56 6.82 6.94
N PHE A 254 3.13 8.08 6.79
CA PHE A 254 1.72 8.44 6.89
C PHE A 254 0.94 7.67 5.80
N ASN A 255 -0.21 7.11 6.16
CA ASN A 255 -0.98 6.27 5.23
C ASN A 255 -1.78 7.08 4.20
N GLY A 256 -1.69 8.42 4.26
CA GLY A 256 -2.44 9.34 3.42
C GLY A 256 -3.84 9.66 3.94
N THR A 257 -4.34 8.93 4.93
CA THR A 257 -5.66 9.15 5.54
C THR A 257 -5.79 8.44 6.90
N GLY A 258 -6.79 8.83 7.69
CA GLY A 258 -7.06 8.27 9.02
C GLY A 258 -6.05 8.74 10.07
N GLY A 259 -5.41 9.88 9.84
CA GLY A 259 -4.45 10.48 10.76
C GLY A 259 -4.63 11.99 10.87
N ILE A 260 -4.26 12.51 12.04
CA ILE A 260 -4.33 13.92 12.41
C ILE A 260 -2.92 14.49 12.44
N TRP A 261 -2.75 15.57 11.70
CA TRP A 261 -1.52 16.35 11.64
C TRP A 261 -1.66 17.64 12.43
N ARG A 262 -0.59 18.03 13.12
CA ARG A 262 -0.39 19.42 13.54
C ARG A 262 -0.08 20.26 12.31
N ILE A 263 -0.86 21.32 12.08
CA ILE A 263 -0.70 22.19 10.89
C ILE A 263 0.70 22.84 10.87
N ALA A 264 1.19 23.33 12.01
CA ALA A 264 2.54 23.89 12.12
C ALA A 264 3.64 22.90 11.67
N ALA A 265 3.47 21.59 11.90
CA ALA A 265 4.43 20.59 11.43
C ALA A 265 4.38 20.40 9.91
N ILE A 266 3.18 20.51 9.31
CA ILE A 266 3.02 20.52 7.84
C ILE A 266 3.73 21.74 7.25
N GLU A 267 3.53 22.92 7.83
CA GLU A 267 4.14 24.16 7.39
C GLU A 267 5.68 24.14 7.52
N GLU A 268 6.22 23.70 8.66
CA GLU A 268 7.68 23.59 8.86
C GLU A 268 8.32 22.58 7.91
N ALA A 269 7.59 21.53 7.54
CA ALA A 269 8.02 20.55 6.53
C ALA A 269 7.97 21.11 5.10
N GLY A 270 7.35 22.28 4.88
CA GLY A 270 7.20 22.93 3.57
C GLY A 270 5.92 22.54 2.83
N GLY A 271 4.86 22.14 3.54
CA GLY A 271 3.54 21.83 3.00
C GLY A 271 3.44 20.49 2.27
N TRP A 272 2.30 20.29 1.61
CA TRP A 272 2.09 19.20 0.66
C TRP A 272 2.88 19.45 -0.63
N LYS A 273 3.59 18.41 -1.09
CA LYS A 273 4.37 18.43 -2.33
C LYS A 273 3.85 17.34 -3.26
N ASP A 274 3.70 17.69 -4.53
CA ASP A 274 3.16 16.87 -5.61
C ASP A 274 4.25 16.26 -6.51
N ARG A 275 5.51 16.27 -6.05
CA ARG A 275 6.68 15.77 -6.81
C ARG A 275 6.65 14.27 -7.10
N THR A 276 5.77 13.52 -6.43
CA THR A 276 5.57 12.07 -6.56
C THR A 276 4.11 11.72 -6.23
N THR A 277 3.65 10.51 -6.58
CA THR A 277 2.32 9.96 -6.25
C THR A 277 2.17 9.48 -4.79
N VAL A 278 3.05 9.92 -3.88
CA VAL A 278 3.05 9.58 -2.45
C VAL A 278 3.36 10.82 -1.62
N GLU A 279 2.52 11.84 -1.78
CA GLU A 279 2.64 13.13 -1.08
C GLU A 279 2.62 12.97 0.45
N ASP A 280 1.92 11.95 0.92
CA ASP A 280 1.76 11.53 2.30
C ASP A 280 3.09 11.06 2.91
N MET A 281 3.76 10.13 2.24
CA MET A 281 5.06 9.61 2.64
C MET A 281 6.14 10.69 2.53
N ASP A 282 6.07 11.54 1.51
CA ASP A 282 6.98 12.68 1.36
C ASP A 282 6.88 13.62 2.56
N LEU A 283 5.66 14.02 2.93
CA LEU A 283 5.42 14.85 4.11
C LEU A 283 5.92 14.18 5.39
N ALA A 284 5.62 12.89 5.57
CA ALA A 284 6.09 12.11 6.71
C ALA A 284 7.62 12.12 6.84
N VAL A 285 8.35 11.86 5.75
CA VAL A 285 9.82 11.87 5.77
C VAL A 285 10.34 13.27 6.09
N ARG A 286 9.83 14.31 5.42
CA ARG A 286 10.28 15.70 5.64
C ARG A 286 10.03 16.17 7.07
N ALA A 287 8.84 15.93 7.61
CA ALA A 287 8.52 16.28 9.01
C ALA A 287 9.43 15.53 9.99
N SER A 288 9.72 14.25 9.73
CA SER A 288 10.65 13.50 10.59
C SER A 288 12.10 13.98 10.50
N LEU A 289 12.54 14.46 9.34
CA LEU A 289 13.83 15.12 9.15
C LEU A 289 13.92 16.50 9.84
N LYS A 290 12.77 17.07 10.22
CA LYS A 290 12.65 18.22 11.11
C LYS A 290 12.55 17.80 12.60
N GLY A 291 12.70 16.52 12.92
CA GLY A 291 12.71 16.02 14.30
C GLY A 291 11.31 15.82 14.91
N TRP A 292 10.24 16.00 14.13
CA TRP A 292 8.89 15.68 14.59
C TRP A 292 8.70 14.18 14.83
N LYS A 293 7.88 13.86 15.85
CA LYS A 293 7.55 12.49 16.27
C LYS A 293 6.16 12.09 15.81
N PHE A 294 5.98 10.82 15.48
CA PHE A 294 4.69 10.23 15.08
C PHE A 294 4.24 9.16 16.06
N VAL A 295 2.95 9.14 16.35
CA VAL A 295 2.30 8.17 17.22
C VAL A 295 1.27 7.37 16.43
N TYR A 296 1.38 6.05 16.53
CA TYR A 296 0.42 5.12 15.95
C TYR A 296 -0.50 4.54 17.03
N LEU A 297 -1.81 4.60 16.80
CA LEU A 297 -2.84 4.10 17.70
C LEU A 297 -3.53 2.87 17.09
N GLY A 298 -2.96 1.69 17.34
CA GLY A 298 -3.49 0.42 16.80
C GLY A 298 -4.93 0.09 17.22
N ASP A 299 -5.34 0.58 18.40
CA ASP A 299 -6.68 0.38 18.98
C ASP A 299 -7.71 1.40 18.43
N LEU A 300 -7.26 2.45 17.73
CA LEU A 300 -8.13 3.47 17.12
C LEU A 300 -8.33 3.11 15.65
N GLN A 301 -9.50 2.57 15.31
CA GLN A 301 -9.76 2.02 13.98
C GLN A 301 -10.60 2.98 13.13
N VAL A 302 -10.27 3.07 11.84
CA VAL A 302 -11.04 3.82 10.84
C VAL A 302 -11.44 2.87 9.73
N LYS A 303 -12.74 2.79 9.44
CA LYS A 303 -13.29 1.87 8.46
C LYS A 303 -12.99 2.37 7.03
N SER A 304 -12.61 1.47 6.12
CA SER A 304 -12.34 1.75 4.70
C SER A 304 -12.63 0.55 3.79
N GLU A 305 -12.54 0.76 2.47
CA GLU A 305 -12.81 -0.27 1.45
C GLU A 305 -11.54 -0.72 0.70
N LEU A 306 -11.42 -2.04 0.55
CA LEU A 306 -10.41 -2.67 -0.31
C LEU A 306 -10.88 -2.71 -1.76
N PRO A 307 -9.97 -2.54 -2.74
CA PRO A 307 -10.28 -2.77 -4.15
C PRO A 307 -10.80 -4.19 -4.41
N SER A 308 -12.04 -4.33 -4.86
CA SER A 308 -12.65 -5.64 -5.09
C SER A 308 -12.31 -6.24 -6.46
N THR A 309 -11.84 -5.43 -7.42
CA THR A 309 -11.42 -5.89 -8.75
C THR A 309 -9.90 -5.97 -8.87
N PHE A 310 -9.40 -6.96 -9.61
CA PHE A 310 -7.95 -7.12 -9.82
C PHE A 310 -7.33 -5.92 -10.55
N LYS A 311 -8.07 -5.32 -11.49
CA LYS A 311 -7.64 -4.10 -12.21
C LYS A 311 -7.40 -2.93 -11.23
N ALA A 312 -8.37 -2.64 -10.36
CA ALA A 312 -8.24 -1.56 -9.37
C ALA A 312 -7.10 -1.83 -8.38
N PHE A 313 -6.96 -3.08 -7.92
CA PHE A 313 -5.87 -3.47 -7.04
C PHE A 313 -4.50 -3.28 -7.69
N ARG A 314 -4.30 -3.68 -8.94
CA ARG A 314 -3.02 -3.48 -9.65
C ARG A 314 -2.65 -2.00 -9.80
N PHE A 315 -3.61 -1.12 -10.09
CA PHE A 315 -3.34 0.33 -10.14
C PHE A 315 -2.94 0.88 -8.78
N GLN A 316 -3.61 0.46 -7.71
CA GLN A 316 -3.24 0.84 -6.34
C GLN A 316 -1.81 0.38 -6.01
N GLN A 317 -1.50 -0.89 -6.23
CA GLN A 317 -0.18 -1.46 -5.95
C GLN A 317 0.93 -0.85 -6.81
N HIS A 318 0.62 -0.47 -8.04
CA HIS A 318 1.54 0.29 -8.89
C HIS A 318 1.92 1.62 -8.23
N ARG A 319 0.93 2.42 -7.80
CA ARG A 319 1.20 3.70 -7.11
C ARG A 319 2.00 3.48 -5.82
N TRP A 320 1.60 2.50 -5.01
CA TRP A 320 2.23 2.20 -3.72
C TRP A 320 3.63 1.60 -3.80
N SER A 321 4.06 1.13 -4.98
CA SER A 321 5.43 0.62 -5.18
C SER A 321 6.29 1.60 -5.97
N CYS A 322 5.72 2.22 -7.02
CA CYS A 322 6.40 3.21 -7.86
C CYS A 322 6.67 4.51 -7.08
N GLY A 323 5.67 5.01 -6.35
CA GLY A 323 5.76 6.26 -5.61
C GLY A 323 6.90 6.26 -4.59
N PRO A 324 6.97 5.30 -3.65
CA PRO A 324 8.04 5.26 -2.65
C PRO A 324 9.43 5.07 -3.26
N ALA A 325 9.55 4.30 -4.36
CA ALA A 325 10.81 4.11 -5.06
C ALA A 325 11.31 5.41 -5.73
N ASN A 326 10.41 6.15 -6.37
CA ASN A 326 10.69 7.47 -6.93
C ASN A 326 11.03 8.48 -5.83
N LEU A 327 10.29 8.47 -4.72
CA LEU A 327 10.55 9.33 -3.57
C LEU A 327 11.93 9.05 -2.96
N PHE A 328 12.31 7.77 -2.82
CA PHE A 328 13.62 7.39 -2.29
C PHE A 328 14.75 8.00 -3.13
N ARG A 329 14.69 7.85 -4.46
CA ARG A 329 15.65 8.46 -5.39
C ARG A 329 15.77 9.96 -5.17
N LYS A 330 14.65 10.66 -5.01
CA LYS A 330 14.62 12.13 -4.84
C LYS A 330 15.07 12.60 -3.47
N MET A 331 14.86 11.79 -2.41
CA MET A 331 15.11 12.19 -1.03
C MET A 331 16.40 11.65 -0.43
N VAL A 332 17.04 10.62 -1.00
CA VAL A 332 18.20 9.96 -0.37
C VAL A 332 19.31 10.97 -0.02
N MET A 333 19.64 11.89 -0.93
CA MET A 333 20.66 12.92 -0.67
C MET A 333 20.22 13.96 0.36
N GLU A 334 18.93 14.30 0.40
CA GLU A 334 18.35 15.20 1.40
C GLU A 334 18.44 14.57 2.80
N ILE A 335 18.15 13.27 2.92
CA ILE A 335 18.24 12.51 4.17
C ILE A 335 19.69 12.42 4.65
N VAL A 336 20.62 12.06 3.76
CA VAL A 336 22.06 11.93 4.11
C VAL A 336 22.62 13.26 4.62
N ARG A 337 22.34 14.36 3.91
CA ARG A 337 22.88 15.70 4.23
C ARG A 337 22.17 16.40 5.40
N ASN A 338 21.03 15.90 5.86
CA ASN A 338 20.30 16.52 6.96
C ASN A 338 21.15 16.56 8.25
N LYS A 339 21.30 17.71 8.89
CA LYS A 339 22.11 17.85 10.11
C LYS A 339 21.30 17.77 11.41
N ARG A 340 19.97 17.77 11.33
CA ARG A 340 19.07 17.84 12.49
C ARG A 340 18.79 16.47 13.10
N VAL A 341 18.72 15.42 12.28
CA VAL A 341 18.53 14.04 12.76
C VAL A 341 19.85 13.28 12.88
N ASN A 342 19.93 12.39 13.87
CA ASN A 342 21.11 11.57 14.12
C ASN A 342 21.34 10.51 13.03
N PHE A 343 22.53 9.91 13.04
CA PHE A 343 22.92 8.89 12.08
C PHE A 343 21.97 7.67 12.06
N TRP A 344 21.55 7.18 13.23
CA TRP A 344 20.67 6.01 13.33
C TRP A 344 19.30 6.22 12.69
N LYS A 345 18.73 7.42 12.83
CA LYS A 345 17.49 7.79 12.17
C LYS A 345 17.65 7.80 10.65
N LYS A 346 18.76 8.36 10.14
CA LYS A 346 19.06 8.34 8.69
C LYS A 346 19.23 6.93 8.18
N PHE A 347 20.00 6.10 8.90
CA PHE A 347 20.20 4.70 8.56
C PHE A 347 18.86 3.97 8.50
N TYR A 348 18.03 4.10 9.53
CA TYR A 348 16.70 3.49 9.55
C TYR A 348 15.82 3.95 8.37
N VAL A 349 15.76 5.25 8.07
CA VAL A 349 14.94 5.77 6.97
C VAL A 349 15.45 5.28 5.61
N ILE A 350 16.77 5.32 5.38
CA ILE A 350 17.37 4.90 4.10
C ILE A 350 17.34 3.39 3.93
N TYR A 351 17.91 2.67 4.89
CA TYR A 351 18.12 1.23 4.82
C TYR A 351 16.83 0.46 5.10
N SER A 352 16.28 0.53 6.31
CA SER A 352 15.11 -0.29 6.67
C SER A 352 13.84 0.20 5.96
N PHE A 353 13.50 1.49 6.08
CA PHE A 353 12.22 2.01 5.60
C PHE A 353 12.13 2.07 4.07
N PHE A 354 13.11 2.66 3.37
CA PHE A 354 13.07 2.74 1.90
C PHE A 354 13.67 1.50 1.23
N PHE A 355 14.93 1.18 1.49
CA PHE A 355 15.64 0.16 0.71
C PHE A 355 15.07 -1.24 0.96
N VAL A 356 15.08 -1.73 2.20
CA VAL A 356 14.61 -3.09 2.50
C VAL A 356 13.10 -3.23 2.25
N ARG A 357 12.27 -2.37 2.85
CA ARG A 357 10.80 -2.54 2.82
C ARG A 357 10.14 -2.13 1.51
N LYS A 358 10.66 -1.14 0.76
CA LYS A 358 10.01 -0.61 -0.46
C LYS A 358 10.72 -1.01 -1.76
N ILE A 359 11.96 -1.49 -1.70
CA ILE A 359 12.70 -1.94 -2.89
C ILE A 359 12.97 -3.44 -2.80
N ILE A 360 13.77 -3.89 -1.83
CA ILE A 360 14.20 -5.28 -1.72
C ILE A 360 13.02 -6.23 -1.56
N ALA A 361 12.06 -5.92 -0.70
CA ALA A 361 10.89 -6.78 -0.46
C ALA A 361 10.08 -7.08 -1.74
N HIS A 362 9.99 -6.13 -2.67
CA HIS A 362 9.31 -6.32 -3.95
C HIS A 362 10.18 -7.12 -4.92
N MET A 363 11.46 -6.75 -5.03
CA MET A 363 12.40 -7.36 -5.98
C MET A 363 12.71 -8.82 -5.66
N VAL A 364 13.02 -9.15 -4.40
CA VAL A 364 13.47 -10.50 -4.02
C VAL A 364 12.39 -11.53 -4.27
N THR A 365 11.13 -11.21 -3.92
CA THR A 365 10.00 -12.13 -4.08
C THR A 365 9.81 -12.50 -5.55
N PHE A 366 9.89 -11.52 -6.45
CA PHE A 366 9.75 -11.78 -7.88
C PHE A 366 10.99 -12.45 -8.49
N PHE A 367 12.17 -11.86 -8.32
CA PHE A 367 13.38 -12.38 -8.96
C PHE A 367 13.76 -13.75 -8.43
N PHE A 368 13.67 -13.97 -7.11
CA PHE A 368 14.09 -15.24 -6.55
C PHE A 368 13.11 -16.36 -6.91
N PHE A 369 11.82 -16.19 -6.62
CA PHE A 369 10.84 -17.26 -6.73
C PHE A 369 10.20 -17.42 -8.11
N CYS A 370 10.16 -16.37 -8.94
CA CYS A 370 9.53 -16.43 -10.27
C CYS A 370 10.54 -16.48 -11.42
N VAL A 371 11.83 -16.18 -11.18
CA VAL A 371 12.85 -16.12 -12.24
C VAL A 371 14.03 -17.02 -11.92
N VAL A 372 14.81 -16.72 -10.89
CA VAL A 372 16.07 -17.39 -10.59
C VAL A 372 15.85 -18.85 -10.21
N LEU A 373 14.91 -19.14 -9.31
CA LEU A 373 14.62 -20.52 -8.90
C LEU A 373 14.15 -21.38 -10.09
N PRO A 374 13.15 -20.97 -10.92
CA PRO A 374 12.83 -21.69 -12.15
C PRO A 374 14.00 -21.86 -13.13
N LEU A 375 14.83 -20.84 -13.32
CA LEU A 375 16.00 -20.93 -14.21
C LEU A 375 17.05 -21.93 -13.71
N THR A 376 17.22 -22.08 -12.40
CA THR A 376 18.13 -23.09 -11.83
C THR A 376 17.70 -24.52 -12.15
N LEU A 377 16.41 -24.75 -12.43
CA LEU A 377 15.91 -26.06 -12.88
C LEU A 377 16.44 -26.42 -14.27
N LEU A 378 16.69 -25.42 -15.13
CA LEU A 378 17.24 -25.61 -16.47
C LEU A 378 18.78 -25.74 -16.48
N VAL A 379 19.44 -25.39 -15.37
CA VAL A 379 20.90 -25.34 -15.23
C VAL A 379 21.30 -26.07 -13.94
N PRO A 380 21.32 -27.43 -13.95
CA PRO A 380 21.52 -28.24 -12.75
C PRO A 380 22.88 -28.04 -12.06
N GLU A 381 23.85 -27.39 -12.72
CA GLU A 381 25.14 -27.01 -12.16
C GLU A 381 25.05 -25.87 -11.12
N VAL A 382 23.89 -25.21 -11.02
CA VAL A 382 23.61 -24.14 -10.07
C VAL A 382 22.59 -24.62 -9.06
N GLU A 383 23.06 -24.93 -7.85
CA GLU A 383 22.19 -25.33 -6.77
C GLU A 383 21.78 -24.16 -5.89
N VAL A 384 20.49 -24.13 -5.52
CA VAL A 384 19.97 -23.25 -4.48
C VAL A 384 19.90 -24.03 -3.16
N PRO A 385 20.49 -23.51 -2.06
CA PRO A 385 20.38 -24.13 -0.75
C PRO A 385 18.92 -24.23 -0.26
N ILE A 386 18.54 -25.38 0.30
CA ILE A 386 17.17 -25.65 0.76
C ILE A 386 16.70 -24.64 1.80
N TRP A 387 17.59 -24.21 2.70
CA TRP A 387 17.27 -23.24 3.73
C TRP A 387 16.87 -21.87 3.15
N ALA A 388 17.46 -21.48 2.02
CA ALA A 388 17.11 -20.24 1.33
C ALA A 388 15.80 -20.43 0.54
N ALA A 389 15.66 -21.52 -0.20
CA ALA A 389 14.47 -21.75 -1.01
C ALA A 389 13.19 -22.03 -0.18
N ILE A 390 13.32 -22.58 1.03
CA ILE A 390 12.17 -23.08 1.82
C ILE A 390 12.14 -22.47 3.22
N TYR A 391 13.17 -22.68 4.05
CA TYR A 391 13.07 -22.38 5.48
C TYR A 391 12.90 -20.89 5.77
N ILE A 392 13.75 -20.03 5.19
CA ILE A 392 13.65 -18.58 5.36
C ILE A 392 12.30 -18.04 4.87
N PRO A 393 11.84 -18.30 3.63
CA PRO A 393 10.58 -17.76 3.17
C PRO A 393 9.38 -18.30 3.94
N CYS A 394 9.41 -19.56 4.40
CA CYS A 394 8.40 -20.08 5.33
C CYS A 394 8.35 -19.26 6.63
N ILE A 395 9.51 -18.98 7.25
CA ILE A 395 9.56 -18.17 8.48
C ILE A 395 9.06 -16.75 8.22
N ILE A 396 9.48 -16.10 7.13
CA ILE A 396 9.00 -14.76 6.74
C ILE A 396 7.47 -14.77 6.58
N THR A 397 6.92 -15.75 5.88
CA THR A 397 5.47 -15.87 5.68
C THR A 397 4.74 -16.10 6.99
N THR A 398 5.25 -16.96 7.87
CA THR A 398 4.67 -17.18 9.20
C THR A 398 4.68 -15.89 10.02
N LEU A 399 5.80 -15.15 10.04
CA LEU A 399 5.89 -13.86 10.74
C LEU A 399 4.91 -12.84 10.17
N ASN A 400 4.71 -12.81 8.86
CA ASN A 400 3.74 -11.93 8.22
C ASN A 400 2.28 -12.31 8.59
N SER A 401 1.99 -13.60 8.72
CA SER A 401 0.65 -14.11 9.00
C SER A 401 0.10 -13.76 10.38
N VAL A 402 0.96 -13.37 11.33
CA VAL A 402 0.57 -13.03 12.72
C VAL A 402 -0.45 -11.88 12.77
N GLY A 403 -0.42 -10.98 11.78
CA GLY A 403 -1.38 -9.86 11.69
C GLY A 403 -2.83 -10.31 11.44
N THR A 404 -3.05 -11.48 10.84
CA THR A 404 -4.39 -11.96 10.44
C THR A 404 -4.59 -13.46 10.73
N PRO A 405 -4.62 -13.89 12.01
CA PRO A 405 -4.70 -15.32 12.37
C PRO A 405 -5.91 -16.04 11.78
N ARG A 406 -7.03 -15.32 11.59
CA ARG A 406 -8.28 -15.84 11.00
C ARG A 406 -8.10 -16.40 9.58
N SER A 407 -7.07 -15.96 8.85
CA SER A 407 -6.83 -16.30 7.45
C SER A 407 -5.60 -17.19 7.27
N ILE A 408 -5.07 -17.79 8.35
CA ILE A 408 -3.86 -18.62 8.30
C ILE A 408 -4.01 -19.84 7.36
N HIS A 409 -5.22 -20.38 7.24
CA HIS A 409 -5.56 -21.48 6.33
C HIS A 409 -5.41 -21.09 4.84
N LEU A 410 -5.32 -19.79 4.52
CA LEU A 410 -5.14 -19.28 3.17
C LEU A 410 -3.68 -18.99 2.83
N LEU A 411 -2.72 -19.22 3.73
CA LEU A 411 -1.31 -18.87 3.52
C LEU A 411 -0.73 -19.45 2.23
N PHE A 412 -1.10 -20.69 1.91
CA PHE A 412 -0.65 -21.34 0.68
C PHE A 412 -1.07 -20.55 -0.57
N TYR A 413 -2.36 -20.19 -0.68
CA TYR A 413 -2.85 -19.38 -1.80
C TYR A 413 -2.28 -17.96 -1.79
N TRP A 414 -2.11 -17.40 -0.59
CA TRP A 414 -1.54 -16.07 -0.40
C TRP A 414 -0.10 -15.99 -0.94
N ILE A 415 0.76 -16.97 -0.67
CA ILE A 415 2.13 -17.02 -1.21
C ILE A 415 2.12 -17.02 -2.74
N LEU A 416 1.29 -17.87 -3.36
CA LEU A 416 1.19 -17.95 -4.83
C LEU A 416 0.72 -16.60 -5.41
N PHE A 417 -0.30 -16.00 -4.80
CA PHE A 417 -0.83 -14.71 -5.22
C PHE A 417 0.18 -13.57 -5.03
N GLU A 418 0.91 -13.54 -3.92
CA GLU A 418 1.94 -12.53 -3.64
C GLU A 418 3.09 -12.59 -4.65
N ASN A 419 3.38 -13.76 -5.24
CA ASN A 419 4.37 -13.91 -6.30
C ASN A 419 3.90 -13.29 -7.64
N VAL A 420 2.62 -13.42 -7.99
CA VAL A 420 2.02 -12.66 -9.11
C VAL A 420 2.08 -11.16 -8.82
N MET A 421 1.74 -10.75 -7.59
CA MET A 421 1.77 -9.34 -7.22
C MET A 421 3.20 -8.78 -7.13
N ALA A 422 4.20 -9.61 -6.79
CA ALA A 422 5.60 -9.22 -6.77
C ALA A 422 6.09 -8.83 -8.17
N TYR A 423 5.59 -9.45 -9.25
CA TYR A 423 5.85 -9.02 -10.62
C TYR A 423 5.39 -7.56 -10.84
N HIS A 424 4.13 -7.25 -10.49
CA HIS A 424 3.57 -5.91 -10.63
C HIS A 424 4.31 -4.87 -9.78
N ARG A 425 4.60 -5.20 -8.52
CA ARG A 425 5.32 -4.31 -7.60
C ARG A 425 6.76 -4.08 -8.07
N THR A 426 7.48 -5.11 -8.50
CA THR A 426 8.84 -4.99 -9.04
C THR A 426 8.89 -4.10 -10.27
N LYS A 427 7.98 -4.32 -11.23
CA LYS A 427 7.85 -3.47 -12.43
C LYS A 427 7.61 -2.01 -12.05
N ALA A 428 6.72 -1.75 -11.10
CA ALA A 428 6.43 -0.42 -10.60
C ALA A 428 7.63 0.22 -9.87
N THR A 429 8.35 -0.53 -9.04
CA THR A 429 9.58 -0.08 -8.36
C THR A 429 10.64 0.36 -9.37
N PHE A 430 10.90 -0.42 -10.43
CA PHE A 430 11.83 -0.01 -11.48
C PHE A 430 11.40 1.27 -12.20
N ILE A 431 10.11 1.38 -12.54
CA ILE A 431 9.55 2.60 -13.15
C ILE A 431 9.79 3.82 -12.25
N GLY A 432 9.61 3.66 -10.94
CA GLY A 432 9.86 4.71 -9.95
C GLY A 432 11.34 5.07 -9.81
N LEU A 433 12.23 4.09 -9.68
CA LEU A 433 13.68 4.31 -9.55
C LEU A 433 14.32 4.93 -10.80
N LEU A 434 13.78 4.64 -11.98
CA LEU A 434 14.26 5.15 -13.26
C LEU A 434 13.52 6.41 -13.73
N GLU A 435 12.52 6.88 -12.98
CA GLU A 435 11.66 8.01 -13.35
C GLU A 435 11.09 7.91 -14.78
N ALA A 436 10.69 6.69 -15.20
CA ALA A 436 10.11 6.49 -16.52
C ALA A 436 8.75 7.22 -16.64
N LYS A 437 8.27 7.49 -17.87
CA LYS A 437 7.11 8.36 -18.17
C LYS A 437 5.84 8.14 -17.31
N ARG A 438 5.63 6.93 -16.78
CA ARG A 438 4.46 6.56 -15.96
C ARG A 438 4.66 6.76 -14.45
N ALA A 439 5.83 7.21 -14.01
CA ALA A 439 6.18 7.28 -12.59
C ALA A 439 5.32 8.26 -11.77
N ASN A 440 4.73 9.24 -12.44
CA ASN A 440 3.84 10.25 -11.84
C ASN A 440 2.38 10.10 -12.30
N GLU A 441 2.04 9.00 -12.99
CA GLU A 441 0.68 8.77 -13.46
C GLU A 441 -0.25 8.42 -12.29
N TRP A 442 -1.27 9.25 -12.04
CA TRP A 442 -2.27 8.98 -11.02
C TRP A 442 -3.55 8.43 -11.64
N VAL A 443 -3.75 7.13 -11.51
CA VAL A 443 -5.02 6.46 -11.84
C VAL A 443 -5.81 6.24 -10.56
N VAL A 444 -7.06 6.72 -10.55
CA VAL A 444 -7.96 6.61 -9.40
C VAL A 444 -8.36 5.15 -9.20
N THR A 445 -8.36 4.73 -7.95
CA THR A 445 -8.75 3.38 -7.56
C THR A 445 -10.25 3.35 -7.34
N GLU A 446 -10.97 2.73 -8.27
CA GLU A 446 -12.44 2.63 -8.24
C GLU A 446 -12.94 2.02 -6.92
N LYS A 447 -13.98 2.67 -6.36
CA LYS A 447 -14.67 2.28 -5.12
C LYS A 447 -16.07 1.83 -5.46
N LEU A 448 -16.53 0.76 -4.81
CA LEU A 448 -17.84 0.16 -5.10
C LEU A 448 -18.90 0.53 -4.06
N GLY A 449 -18.50 1.07 -2.89
CA GLY A 449 -19.44 1.36 -1.81
C GLY A 449 -20.11 0.11 -1.25
N ASP A 450 -21.17 0.29 -0.46
CA ASP A 450 -22.04 -0.80 -0.01
C ASP A 450 -23.00 -1.29 -1.12
N ALA A 451 -22.83 -0.86 -2.39
CA ALA A 451 -23.73 -1.18 -3.50
C ALA A 451 -23.88 -2.69 -3.76
N LEU A 452 -22.87 -3.50 -3.40
CA LEU A 452 -22.96 -4.96 -3.49
C LEU A 452 -23.78 -5.61 -2.36
N LYS A 453 -23.85 -4.99 -1.17
CA LYS A 453 -24.71 -5.48 -0.07
C LYS A 453 -26.18 -5.08 -0.25
N ASN A 454 -26.44 -3.97 -0.94
CA ASN A 454 -27.80 -3.48 -1.19
C ASN A 454 -28.46 -4.03 -2.46
N LYS A 455 -27.78 -4.93 -3.20
CA LYS A 455 -28.34 -5.53 -4.43
C LYS A 455 -29.47 -6.54 -4.21
N ASP A 456 -29.84 -6.85 -2.97
CA ASP A 456 -30.95 -7.77 -2.69
C ASP A 456 -32.36 -7.16 -2.78
N LYS A 457 -32.53 -5.86 -3.04
CA LYS A 457 -33.88 -5.27 -3.17
C LYS A 457 -34.00 -4.10 -4.17
N SER A 458 -33.81 -4.33 -5.47
CA SER A 458 -34.61 -3.63 -6.52
C SER A 458 -34.21 -4.02 -7.96
N LYS A 459 -35.25 -4.24 -8.79
CA LYS A 459 -35.40 -4.38 -10.26
C LYS A 459 -34.16 -4.53 -11.18
N PRO A 460 -34.26 -5.37 -12.24
CA PRO A 460 -33.14 -5.65 -13.14
C PRO A 460 -32.77 -4.41 -13.95
N VAL A 461 -31.56 -3.90 -13.72
CA VAL A 461 -30.93 -2.88 -14.58
C VAL A 461 -30.58 -3.53 -15.92
N LYS A 462 -30.89 -2.84 -17.02
CA LYS A 462 -30.58 -3.28 -18.39
C LYS A 462 -29.09 -3.60 -18.52
N LYS A 463 -28.76 -4.84 -18.91
CA LYS A 463 -27.39 -5.29 -19.23
C LYS A 463 -26.77 -4.40 -20.30
N ALA A 464 -25.81 -3.56 -19.93
CA ALA A 464 -24.89 -2.98 -20.89
C ALA A 464 -23.92 -4.09 -21.37
N ARG A 465 -23.49 -4.05 -22.63
CA ARG A 465 -22.54 -5.04 -23.18
C ARG A 465 -21.27 -5.05 -22.34
N GLY A 466 -20.99 -6.18 -21.69
CA GLY A 466 -19.79 -6.33 -20.86
C GLY A 466 -18.50 -6.20 -21.67
N PRO A 467 -17.36 -5.94 -20.99
CA PRO A 467 -16.08 -5.78 -21.66
C PRO A 467 -15.75 -7.04 -22.47
N LEU A 468 -15.27 -6.83 -23.69
CA LEU A 468 -14.83 -7.89 -24.60
C LEU A 468 -13.77 -8.74 -23.89
N PHE A 469 -13.77 -10.06 -24.13
CA PHE A 469 -12.82 -11.00 -23.54
C PHE A 469 -11.35 -10.53 -23.62
N GLY A 470 -11.00 -9.78 -24.68
CA GLY A 470 -9.68 -9.18 -24.88
C GLY A 470 -9.25 -8.14 -23.85
N ASP A 471 -10.17 -7.34 -23.29
CA ASP A 471 -9.82 -6.29 -22.31
C ASP A 471 -9.44 -6.84 -20.93
N ARG A 472 -9.65 -8.14 -20.73
CA ARG A 472 -9.34 -8.88 -19.49
C ARG A 472 -8.01 -9.61 -19.57
N LEU A 473 -7.48 -9.82 -20.77
CA LEU A 473 -6.25 -10.59 -20.98
C LEU A 473 -5.04 -9.77 -20.58
N LEU A 474 -4.19 -10.37 -19.76
CA LEU A 474 -2.94 -9.81 -19.30
C LEU A 474 -1.79 -10.64 -19.91
N PRO A 475 -1.28 -10.22 -21.08
CA PRO A 475 -0.36 -11.04 -21.87
C PRO A 475 0.99 -11.26 -21.19
N GLN A 476 1.41 -10.38 -20.29
CA GLN A 476 2.68 -10.51 -19.60
C GLN A 476 2.63 -11.65 -18.57
N GLU A 477 1.52 -11.75 -17.84
CA GLU A 477 1.24 -12.79 -16.87
C GLU A 477 1.09 -14.16 -17.54
N LEU A 478 0.41 -14.21 -18.70
CA LEU A 478 0.35 -15.41 -19.54
C LEU A 478 1.73 -15.81 -20.11
N GLY A 479 2.54 -14.83 -20.52
CA GLY A 479 3.92 -15.06 -20.94
C GLY A 479 4.79 -15.65 -19.82
N PHE A 480 4.65 -15.14 -18.60
CA PHE A 480 5.31 -15.72 -17.43
C PHE A 480 4.80 -17.12 -17.10
N ALA A 481 3.49 -17.37 -17.22
CA ALA A 481 2.93 -18.71 -17.06
C ALA A 481 3.54 -19.72 -18.05
N ALA A 482 3.70 -19.33 -19.32
CA ALA A 482 4.34 -20.17 -20.34
C ALA A 482 5.82 -20.45 -20.03
N PHE A 483 6.57 -19.43 -19.58
CA PHE A 483 7.96 -19.60 -19.13
C PHE A 483 8.07 -20.59 -17.96
N LEU A 484 7.25 -20.41 -16.93
CA LEU A 484 7.24 -21.30 -15.77
C LEU A 484 6.82 -22.72 -16.16
N PHE A 485 5.86 -22.86 -17.08
CA PHE A 485 5.41 -24.15 -17.57
C PHE A 485 6.54 -24.92 -18.25
N PHE A 486 7.34 -24.25 -19.07
CA PHE A 486 8.53 -24.84 -19.68
C PHE A 486 9.54 -25.31 -18.62
N CYS A 487 9.83 -24.48 -17.62
CA CYS A 487 10.74 -24.87 -16.52
C CYS A 487 10.19 -26.06 -15.70
N GLY A 488 8.88 -26.07 -15.44
CA GLY A 488 8.21 -27.16 -14.72
C GLY A 488 8.25 -28.48 -15.48
N LEU A 489 7.99 -28.45 -16.80
CA LEU A 489 8.12 -29.64 -17.65
C LEU A 489 9.55 -30.18 -17.67
N TYR A 490 10.55 -29.29 -17.73
CA TYR A 490 11.95 -29.71 -17.68
C TYR A 490 12.28 -30.42 -16.35
N ASP A 491 11.85 -29.87 -15.21
CA ASP A 491 12.08 -30.48 -13.89
C ASP A 491 11.33 -31.80 -13.71
N VAL A 492 10.17 -32.01 -14.35
CA VAL A 492 9.51 -33.33 -14.37
C VAL A 492 10.36 -34.37 -15.10
N LEU A 493 10.96 -34.00 -16.22
CA LEU A 493 11.71 -34.94 -17.08
C LEU A 493 13.12 -35.21 -16.55
N TYR A 494 13.78 -34.21 -15.99
CA TYR A 494 15.21 -34.25 -15.67
C TYR A 494 15.55 -33.85 -14.22
N GLY A 495 14.57 -33.34 -13.47
CA GLY A 495 14.77 -32.80 -12.14
C GLY A 495 14.94 -33.86 -11.05
N LYS A 496 15.77 -33.54 -10.05
CA LYS A 496 16.06 -34.43 -8.91
C LYS A 496 15.31 -34.05 -7.63
N ARG A 497 14.84 -32.80 -7.50
CA ARG A 497 14.30 -32.24 -6.24
C ARG A 497 12.80 -31.96 -6.26
N GLN A 498 12.10 -32.34 -7.34
CA GLN A 498 10.65 -32.24 -7.49
C GLN A 498 10.07 -30.82 -7.27
N TYR A 499 10.83 -29.77 -7.65
CA TYR A 499 10.34 -28.39 -7.55
C TYR A 499 9.20 -28.10 -8.52
N PHE A 500 8.99 -28.95 -9.53
CA PHE A 500 7.91 -28.85 -10.50
C PHE A 500 6.53 -28.68 -9.87
N VAL A 501 6.28 -29.25 -8.68
CA VAL A 501 4.98 -29.09 -7.98
C VAL A 501 4.72 -27.63 -7.69
N TYR A 502 5.69 -26.95 -7.07
CA TYR A 502 5.61 -25.51 -6.81
C TYR A 502 5.52 -24.70 -8.11
N VAL A 503 6.32 -25.06 -9.12
CA VAL A 503 6.33 -24.33 -10.40
C VAL A 503 4.99 -24.44 -11.12
N PHE A 504 4.36 -25.62 -11.19
CA PHE A 504 3.04 -25.74 -11.81
C PHE A 504 1.93 -25.03 -11.04
N LEU A 505 2.00 -24.99 -9.71
CA LEU A 505 1.08 -24.18 -8.91
C LEU A 505 1.22 -22.69 -9.25
N GLN A 506 2.45 -22.22 -9.51
CA GLN A 506 2.66 -20.86 -10.01
C GLN A 506 2.14 -20.67 -11.43
N VAL A 507 2.33 -21.64 -12.33
CA VAL A 507 1.75 -21.60 -13.69
C VAL A 507 0.24 -21.41 -13.62
N ILE A 508 -0.45 -22.20 -12.79
CA ILE A 508 -1.90 -22.11 -12.61
C ILE A 508 -2.29 -20.71 -12.12
N THR A 509 -1.58 -20.19 -11.12
CA THR A 509 -1.89 -18.89 -10.51
C THR A 509 -1.66 -17.72 -11.48
N PHE A 510 -0.53 -17.71 -12.20
CA PHE A 510 -0.25 -16.72 -13.25
C PHE A 510 -1.23 -16.83 -14.42
N THR A 511 -1.68 -18.03 -14.76
CA THR A 511 -2.70 -18.25 -15.81
C THR A 511 -4.06 -17.67 -15.39
N ILE A 512 -4.50 -17.95 -14.15
CA ILE A 512 -5.76 -17.39 -13.59
C ILE A 512 -5.71 -15.86 -13.58
N ALA A 513 -4.59 -15.28 -13.11
CA ALA A 513 -4.36 -13.84 -13.16
C ALA A 513 -4.35 -13.31 -14.59
N GLY A 514 -3.69 -14.01 -15.51
CA GLY A 514 -3.54 -13.67 -16.92
C GLY A 514 -4.87 -13.61 -17.67
N PHE A 515 -5.84 -14.45 -17.32
CA PHE A 515 -7.20 -14.39 -17.87
C PHE A 515 -8.13 -13.41 -17.12
N GLY A 516 -7.64 -12.77 -16.04
CA GLY A 516 -8.42 -11.79 -15.28
C GLY A 516 -9.50 -12.41 -14.37
N TYR A 517 -9.35 -13.68 -13.98
CA TYR A 517 -10.30 -14.39 -13.08
C TYR A 517 -10.02 -14.15 -11.59
N ILE A 518 -9.62 -12.93 -11.21
CA ILE A 518 -9.30 -12.56 -9.82
C ILE A 518 -10.18 -11.38 -9.38
N GLY A 519 -10.69 -11.47 -8.14
CA GLY A 519 -11.56 -10.47 -7.54
C GLY A 519 -13.03 -10.68 -7.89
N THR A 520 -13.86 -9.70 -7.53
CA THR A 520 -15.26 -9.70 -7.95
C THR A 520 -15.34 -9.47 -9.43
N ILE A 521 -16.00 -10.39 -10.14
CA ILE A 521 -16.52 -10.09 -11.46
C ILE A 521 -17.68 -9.13 -11.21
N VAL A 522 -17.46 -7.83 -11.41
CA VAL A 522 -18.60 -6.90 -11.52
C VAL A 522 -19.29 -7.30 -12.83
N PRO A 523 -20.48 -7.93 -12.78
CA PRO A 523 -21.28 -8.07 -13.99
C PRO A 523 -21.74 -6.64 -14.29
N SER A 524 -21.13 -6.03 -15.31
CA SER A 524 -21.62 -4.80 -15.92
C SER A 524 -22.97 -5.03 -16.57
#